data_AF-A0A349GP41-F1
#
_entry.id   AF-A0A349GP41-F1
#
_cell.length_a   1.000
_cell.length_b   1.000
_cell.length_c   1.000
_cell.angle_alpha   90.00
_cell.angle_beta   90.00
_cell.angle_gamma   90.00
#
_symmetry.space_group_name_H-M   'P 1'
#
loop_
_entity.id
_entity.type
_entity.pdbx_description
1 polymer ?
#
loop_
_entity_poly.entity_id
_entity_poly.type
_entity_poly.pdbx_seq_one_letter_code
_entity_poly.pdbx_strand_id
1 'polypeptide(L)'
;MIDTPYITMYDGDTLIWGIEPDGTTPEKNPTPSGDKNLKGDLNLDSKVDVKDLLLMKQYILGMKSLSSSALKNADMNDNNSVDIIDTVLLCRELLK
;
A
#
# COMPACT_ATOMS: atom_id res chain seq x y z
N MET A 1 10.88 21.67 25.96
CA MET A 1 10.66 20.24 25.67
C MET A 1 11.89 19.53 26.16
N ILE A 2 11.74 18.52 27.01
CA ILE A 2 12.87 17.71 27.49
C ILE A 2 12.90 16.48 26.58
N ASP A 3 14.00 16.28 25.86
CA ASP A 3 14.16 15.11 24.99
C ASP A 3 14.64 13.94 25.86
N THR A 4 13.79 12.94 26.07
CA THR A 4 14.11 11.71 26.82
C THR A 4 14.15 10.50 25.88
N PRO A 5 15.08 10.44 24.91
CA PRO A 5 15.07 9.44 23.82
C PRO A 5 15.18 7.98 24.30
N TYR A 6 15.51 7.76 25.57
CA TYR A 6 15.67 6.44 26.19
C TYR A 6 14.44 5.92 26.92
N ILE A 7 13.30 6.63 26.86
CA ILE A 7 12.03 6.10 27.36
C ILE A 7 11.31 5.46 26.17
N THR A 8 11.24 4.13 26.13
CA THR A 8 10.47 3.40 25.11
C THR A 8 9.00 3.35 25.49
N MET A 9 8.13 3.75 24.56
CA MET A 9 6.68 3.66 24.70
C MET A 9 6.13 2.74 23.61
N TYR A 10 5.35 1.75 24.01
CA TYR A 10 4.74 0.75 23.13
C TYR A 10 3.21 0.86 23.19
N ASP A 11 2.56 0.66 22.04
CA ASP A 11 1.13 0.36 21.94
C ASP A 11 0.98 -1.07 21.41
N GLY A 12 0.68 -2.01 22.32
CA GLY A 12 0.78 -3.45 22.05
C GLY A 12 2.20 -3.87 21.69
N ASP A 13 2.36 -4.52 20.53
CA ASP A 13 3.65 -4.98 19.99
C ASP A 13 4.36 -3.92 19.12
N THR A 14 3.84 -2.70 19.03
CA THR A 14 4.40 -1.63 18.18
C THR A 14 5.05 -0.54 19.02
N LEU A 15 6.34 -0.27 18.80
CA LEU A 15 7.04 0.86 19.41
C LEU A 15 6.54 2.18 18.79
N ILE A 16 5.98 3.05 19.63
CA ILE A 16 5.49 4.37 19.21
C ILE A 16 6.52 5.48 19.42
N TRP A 17 7.44 5.33 20.40
CA TRP A 17 8.47 6.33 20.68
C TRP A 17 9.64 5.76 21.49
N GLY A 18 10.85 6.27 21.29
CA GLY A 18 12.07 5.87 22.00
C GLY A 18 13.06 5.06 21.16
N ILE A 19 14.20 4.72 21.75
CA ILE A 19 15.26 3.87 21.19
C ILE A 19 15.36 2.64 22.09
N GLU A 20 15.44 1.44 21.51
CA GLU A 20 15.55 0.21 22.29
C GLU A 20 16.92 0.13 23.00
N PRO A 21 17.05 -0.63 24.12
CA PRO A 21 18.28 -0.72 24.89
C PRO A 21 19.49 -1.25 24.11
N ASP A 22 19.26 -1.94 22.99
CA ASP A 22 20.30 -2.46 22.09
C ASP A 22 20.80 -1.42 21.07
N GLY A 23 20.28 -0.18 21.14
CA GLY A 23 20.65 0.91 20.25
C GLY A 23 19.98 0.84 18.87
N THR A 24 19.11 -0.15 18.65
CA THR A 24 18.31 -0.22 17.43
C THR A 24 17.02 0.59 17.63
N THR A 25 16.62 1.27 16.56
CA THR A 25 15.22 1.62 16.38
C THR A 25 14.63 0.51 15.50
N PRO A 26 13.45 -0.05 15.82
CA PRO A 26 12.79 -0.94 14.88
C PRO A 26 12.69 -0.18 13.55
N GLU A 27 13.31 -0.73 12.50
CA GLU A 27 13.25 -0.18 11.16
C GLU A 27 11.79 0.16 10.88
N LYS A 28 11.53 1.45 10.58
CA LYS A 28 10.20 2.00 10.34
C LYS A 28 9.26 0.92 9.79
N ASN A 29 8.44 0.36 10.69
CA ASN A 29 7.19 -0.26 10.29
C ASN A 29 6.53 0.77 9.35
N PRO A 30 6.09 0.39 8.14
CA PRO A 30 5.76 1.34 7.10
C PRO A 30 4.79 2.32 7.72
N THR A 31 5.23 3.56 7.80
CA THR A 31 4.39 4.68 8.21
C THR A 31 3.10 4.49 7.43
N PRO A 32 1.90 4.59 8.03
CA PRO A 32 0.68 4.72 7.25
C PRO A 32 0.86 6.04 6.50
N SER A 33 1.48 5.96 5.33
CA SER A 33 1.71 7.06 4.42
C SER A 33 0.31 7.38 3.96
N GLY A 34 -0.28 8.36 4.65
CA GLY A 34 -1.73 8.53 4.73
C GLY A 34 -2.37 8.35 3.37
N ASP A 35 -3.37 7.48 3.31
CA ASP A 35 -4.27 7.18 2.20
C ASP A 35 -4.06 8.04 0.94
N LYS A 36 -2.93 7.86 0.26
CA LYS A 36 -2.80 8.26 -1.12
C LYS A 36 -3.34 7.08 -1.89
N ASN A 37 -4.67 6.97 -1.95
CA ASN A 37 -5.33 6.09 -2.91
C ASN A 37 -4.91 6.55 -4.31
N LEU A 38 -3.82 5.96 -4.79
CA LEU A 38 -3.31 6.18 -6.12
C LEU A 38 -4.05 5.20 -7.03
N LYS A 39 -4.89 5.74 -7.91
CA LYS A 39 -5.59 4.91 -8.89
C LYS A 39 -4.58 4.12 -9.72
N GLY A 40 -4.81 2.83 -9.82
CA GLY A 40 -3.92 1.88 -10.50
C GLY A 40 -2.86 1.23 -9.60
N ASP A 41 -2.72 1.65 -8.34
CA ASP A 41 -1.80 1.02 -7.39
C ASP A 41 -2.49 -0.14 -6.65
N LEU A 42 -2.29 -1.36 -7.15
CA LEU A 42 -2.91 -2.58 -6.60
C LEU A 42 -2.06 -3.20 -5.49
N ASN A 43 -0.76 -2.90 -5.47
CA ASN A 43 0.17 -3.46 -4.49
C ASN A 43 0.42 -2.53 -3.28
N LEU A 44 -0.11 -1.31 -3.32
CA LEU A 44 -0.04 -0.26 -2.31
C LEU A 44 1.39 0.27 -2.04
N ASP A 45 2.27 0.22 -3.05
CA ASP A 45 3.66 0.73 -2.97
C ASP A 45 3.79 2.21 -3.36
N SER A 46 2.66 2.91 -3.57
CA SER A 46 2.59 4.29 -4.03
C SER A 46 3.17 4.52 -5.43
N LYS A 47 3.29 3.47 -6.24
CA LYS A 47 3.68 3.53 -7.65
C LYS A 47 2.65 2.78 -8.48
N VAL A 48 2.57 3.16 -9.75
CA VAL A 48 1.77 2.44 -10.74
C VAL A 48 2.75 1.88 -11.75
N ASP A 49 2.98 0.57 -11.70
CA ASP A 49 3.91 -0.11 -12.58
C ASP A 49 3.31 -1.43 -13.14
N VAL A 50 4.16 -2.18 -13.86
CA VAL A 50 3.75 -3.45 -14.49
C VAL A 50 3.38 -4.52 -13.45
N LYS A 51 3.85 -4.41 -12.20
CA LYS A 51 3.46 -5.33 -11.11
C LYS A 51 1.99 -5.17 -10.77
N ASP A 52 1.46 -3.94 -10.78
CA ASP A 52 0.04 -3.70 -10.54
C ASP A 52 -0.82 -4.36 -11.63
N LEU A 53 -0.39 -4.26 -12.88
CA LEU A 53 -1.04 -4.93 -14.00
C LEU A 53 -0.97 -6.46 -13.89
N LEU A 54 0.12 -7.01 -13.36
CA LEU A 54 0.22 -8.44 -13.06
C LEU A 54 -0.74 -8.85 -11.94
N LEU A 55 -0.82 -8.09 -10.84
CA LEU A 55 -1.76 -8.33 -9.75
C LEU A 55 -3.21 -8.29 -10.26
N MET A 56 -3.53 -7.34 -11.14
CA MET A 56 -4.86 -7.20 -11.72
C MET A 56 -5.27 -8.44 -12.52
N LYS A 57 -4.36 -8.96 -13.35
CA LYS A 57 -4.57 -10.22 -14.09
C LYS A 57 -4.76 -11.40 -13.16
N GLN A 58 -3.93 -11.51 -12.10
CA GLN A 58 -4.07 -12.57 -11.11
C GLN A 58 -5.42 -12.50 -10.38
N TYR A 59 -5.91 -11.28 -10.10
CA TYR A 59 -7.22 -11.07 -9.49
C TYR A 59 -8.36 -11.48 -10.42
N ILE A 60 -8.34 -11.03 -11.68
CA ILE A 60 -9.35 -11.40 -12.69
C ILE A 60 -9.38 -12.92 -12.93
N LEU A 61 -8.22 -13.58 -12.87
CA LEU A 61 -8.10 -15.04 -12.98
C LEU A 61 -8.46 -15.80 -11.68
N GLY A 62 -8.78 -15.09 -10.59
CA GLY A 62 -9.09 -15.70 -9.30
C GLY A 62 -7.91 -16.34 -8.58
N MET A 63 -6.68 -16.05 -9.00
CA MET A 63 -5.44 -16.58 -8.40
C MET A 63 -5.06 -15.87 -7.11
N LYS A 64 -5.43 -14.59 -6.98
CA LYS A 64 -5.09 -13.75 -5.82
C LYS A 64 -6.27 -12.84 -5.47
N SER A 65 -6.59 -12.70 -4.19
CA SER A 65 -7.54 -11.71 -3.71
C SER A 65 -6.84 -10.38 -3.40
N LEU A 66 -7.54 -9.28 -3.68
CA LEU A 66 -7.07 -7.92 -3.38
C LEU A 66 -7.70 -7.42 -2.06
N SER A 67 -7.01 -6.51 -1.39
CA SER A 67 -7.53 -5.82 -0.21
C SER A 67 -8.59 -4.78 -0.63
N SER A 68 -9.40 -4.31 0.32
CA SER A 68 -10.43 -3.30 0.04
C SER A 68 -9.87 -2.00 -0.55
N SER A 69 -8.66 -1.59 -0.14
CA SER A 69 -7.98 -0.42 -0.70
C SER A 69 -7.47 -0.69 -2.13
N ALA A 70 -6.88 -1.87 -2.36
CA ALA A 70 -6.43 -2.28 -3.68
C ALA A 70 -7.59 -2.42 -4.68
N LEU A 71 -8.77 -2.87 -4.23
CA LEU A 71 -9.97 -2.91 -5.07
C LEU A 71 -10.43 -1.52 -5.51
N LYS A 72 -10.40 -0.54 -4.61
CA LYS A 72 -10.71 0.86 -4.96
C LYS A 72 -9.71 1.44 -5.94
N ASN A 73 -8.44 1.12 -5.80
CA ASN A 73 -7.41 1.56 -6.73
C ASN A 73 -7.49 0.84 -8.09
N ALA A 74 -7.92 -0.43 -8.08
CA ALA A 74 -8.08 -1.24 -9.29
C ALA A 74 -9.28 -0.80 -10.15
N ASP A 75 -10.30 -0.19 -9.54
CA ASP A 75 -11.43 0.41 -10.24
C ASP A 75 -11.01 1.74 -10.88
N MET A 76 -10.56 1.66 -12.14
CA MET A 76 -10.00 2.79 -12.86
C MET A 76 -11.09 3.72 -13.42
N ASN A 77 -12.32 3.20 -13.60
CA ASN A 77 -13.45 3.93 -14.18
C ASN A 77 -14.58 4.28 -13.17
N ASP A 78 -14.40 3.97 -11.88
CA ASP A 78 -15.35 4.18 -10.79
C ASP A 78 -16.70 3.45 -10.98
N ASN A 79 -16.71 2.29 -11.65
CA ASN A 79 -17.92 1.50 -11.89
C ASN A 79 -18.23 0.48 -10.77
N ASN A 80 -17.45 0.48 -9.69
CA ASN A 80 -17.49 -0.46 -8.56
C ASN A 80 -17.26 -1.94 -8.97
N SER A 81 -16.68 -2.17 -10.14
CA SER A 81 -16.30 -3.48 -10.65
C SER A 81 -14.82 -3.42 -11.04
N VAL A 82 -14.13 -4.55 -10.95
CA VAL A 82 -12.73 -4.65 -11.40
C VAL A 82 -12.70 -5.67 -12.52
N ASP A 83 -12.62 -5.19 -13.74
CA ASP A 83 -12.69 -6.03 -14.93
C ASP A 83 -11.59 -5.72 -15.97
N ILE A 84 -11.78 -6.26 -17.18
CA ILE A 84 -10.84 -6.10 -18.29
C ILE A 84 -10.73 -4.64 -18.74
N ILE A 85 -11.80 -3.86 -18.64
CA ILE A 85 -11.82 -2.43 -18.99
C ILE A 85 -10.84 -1.69 -18.08
N ASP A 86 -10.88 -1.94 -16.78
CA ASP A 86 -9.96 -1.32 -15.82
C ASP A 86 -8.50 -1.72 -16.11
N THR A 87 -8.28 -2.97 -16.53
CA THR A 87 -6.95 -3.45 -16.93
C THR A 87 -6.42 -2.70 -18.16
N VAL A 88 -7.29 -2.41 -19.13
CA VAL A 88 -6.94 -1.61 -20.32
C VAL A 88 -6.63 -0.17 -19.94
N LEU A 89 -7.40 0.42 -19.03
CA LEU A 89 -7.18 1.78 -18.53
C LEU A 89 -5.85 1.89 -17.77
N LEU A 90 -5.55 0.91 -16.91
CA LEU A 90 -4.27 0.83 -16.21
C LEU A 90 -3.10 0.73 -17.20
N CYS A 91 -3.23 -0.14 -18.22
CA CYS A 91 -2.22 -0.29 -19.26
C CYS A 91 -2.01 1.02 -20.04
N ARG A 92 -3.09 1.76 -20.32
CA ARG A 92 -3.01 3.07 -20.98
C ARG A 92 -2.28 4.10 -20.11
N GLU A 93 -2.50 4.07 -18.80
CA GLU A 93 -1.81 4.99 -17.88
C GLU A 93 -0.30 4.71 -17.82
N LEU A 94 0.10 3.43 -17.85
CA LEU A 94 1.50 3.00 -17.87
C LEU A 94 2.26 3.38 -19.17
N LEU A 95 1.54 3.62 -20.26
CA LEU A 95 2.10 3.91 -21.58
C LEU A 95 2.19 5.41 -21.88
N LYS A 96 1.72 6.27 -20.98
CA LYS A 96 1.89 7.73 -21.10
C LYS A 96 3.31 8.15 -20.74
#